data_AF-A0A7S0U521-F1
#
_entry.id   AF-A0A7S0U521-F1
#
_cell.length_a   1.000
_cell.length_b   1.000
_cell.length_c   1.000
_cell.angle_alpha   90.00
_cell.angle_beta   90.00
_cell.angle_gamma   90.00
#
_symmetry.space_group_name_H-M   'P 1'
#
loop_
_entity.id
_entity.type
_entity.pdbx_description
1 polymer ?
#
loop_
_entity_poly.entity_id
_entity_poly.type
_entity_poly.pdbx_seq_one_letter_code
_entity_poly.pdbx_strand_id
1 'polypeptide(L)'
;SSLPRISAVLTKYKPEVVQFTAPGVSEGAENVKIARQHATIVMAQVGSIAEAQDAMSAGVDIIIAQGTEAGGHGLRPELGTATMPLAAAVCSMVQKAGTPS
;
A
#
# COMPACT_ATOMS: atom_id res chain seq x y z
N SER A 1 13.34 12.97 5.07
CA SER A 1 12.92 12.03 4.01
C SER A 1 13.48 10.65 4.32
N SER A 2 12.64 9.60 4.33
CA SER A 2 13.02 8.21 4.60
C SER A 2 13.52 7.44 3.37
N LEU A 3 13.45 8.04 2.18
CA LEU A 3 13.79 7.41 0.89
C LEU A 3 15.24 6.88 0.82
N PRO A 4 16.28 7.60 1.28
CA PRO A 4 17.65 7.08 1.28
C PRO A 4 17.80 5.81 2.14
N ARG A 5 17.04 5.73 3.23
CA ARG A 5 17.04 4.56 4.11
C ARG A 5 16.36 3.36 3.44
N ILE A 6 15.25 3.58 2.72
CA ILE A 6 14.56 2.51 1.97
C ILE A 6 15.52 1.89 0.95
N SER A 7 16.17 2.72 0.12
CA SER A 7 17.14 2.24 -0.88
C SER A 7 18.29 1.46 -0.24
N ALA A 8 18.89 1.98 0.84
CA ALA A 8 19.96 1.30 1.55
C ALA A 8 19.55 -0.08 2.12
N VAL A 9 18.33 -0.18 2.68
CA VAL A 9 17.80 -1.44 3.21
C VAL A 9 17.54 -2.45 2.09
N LEU A 10 16.91 -2.02 0.99
CA LEU A 10 16.61 -2.88 -0.15
C LEU A 10 17.89 -3.38 -0.85
N THR A 11 18.89 -2.52 -1.04
CA THR A 11 20.18 -2.91 -1.61
C THR A 11 20.92 -3.91 -0.72
N LYS A 12 20.93 -3.68 0.60
CA LYS A 12 21.66 -4.52 1.55
C LYS A 12 21.03 -5.90 1.72
N TYR A 13 19.72 -5.94 1.94
CA TYR A 13 19.03 -7.17 2.34
C TYR A 13 18.30 -7.86 1.20
N LYS A 14 18.04 -7.18 0.08
CA LYS A 14 17.37 -7.71 -1.11
C LYS A 14 16.13 -8.55 -0.77
N PRO A 15 15.17 -8.02 0.01
CA PRO A 15 14.01 -8.79 0.41
C PRO A 15 13.15 -9.10 -0.82
N GLU A 16 12.50 -10.27 -0.80
CA GLU A 16 11.52 -10.66 -1.82
C GLU A 16 10.26 -9.80 -1.75
N VAL A 17 9.90 -9.35 -0.54
CA VAL A 17 8.68 -8.57 -0.27
C VAL A 17 8.99 -7.38 0.64
N VAL A 18 8.38 -6.23 0.37
CA VAL A 18 8.37 -5.06 1.25
C VAL A 18 6.94 -4.63 1.54
N GLN A 19 6.67 -4.30 2.81
CA GLN A 19 5.42 -3.68 3.22
C GLN A 19 5.66 -2.22 3.61
N PHE A 20 4.86 -1.32 3.05
CA PHE A 20 4.76 0.06 3.51
C PHE A 20 3.48 0.27 4.29
N THR A 21 3.60 0.75 5.53
CA THR A 21 2.49 1.00 6.45
C THR A 21 1.88 2.38 6.19
N ALA A 22 0.59 2.55 6.52
CA ALA A 22 -0.16 3.74 6.18
C ALA A 22 0.46 5.06 6.73
N PRO A 23 0.65 6.09 5.89
CA PRO A 23 0.35 6.10 4.46
C PRO A 23 1.32 5.20 3.65
N GLY A 24 0.75 4.19 2.96
CA GLY A 24 1.52 3.13 2.29
C GLY A 24 2.21 3.59 1.00
N VAL A 25 1.81 4.74 0.47
CA VAL A 25 2.39 5.38 -0.71
C VAL A 25 2.87 6.77 -0.31
N SER A 26 4.14 7.06 -0.56
CA SER A 26 4.68 8.40 -0.36
C SER A 26 4.26 9.34 -1.48
N GLU A 27 4.42 10.65 -1.29
CA GLU A 27 4.27 11.64 -2.35
C GLU A 27 5.01 11.21 -3.62
N GLY A 28 4.33 11.35 -4.78
CA GLY A 28 4.86 10.94 -6.08
C GLY A 28 5.12 9.43 -6.24
N ALA A 29 4.66 8.58 -5.31
CA ALA A 29 4.93 7.13 -5.29
C ALA A 29 6.42 6.76 -5.21
N GLU A 30 7.28 7.64 -4.69
CA GLU A 30 8.73 7.46 -4.65
C GLU A 30 9.17 6.19 -3.90
N ASN A 31 8.52 5.85 -2.78
CA ASN A 31 8.81 4.61 -2.05
C ASN A 31 8.54 3.35 -2.89
N VAL A 32 7.44 3.33 -3.65
CA VAL A 32 7.07 2.22 -4.54
C VAL A 32 8.03 2.13 -5.72
N LYS A 33 8.37 3.26 -6.35
CA LYS A 33 9.34 3.31 -7.47
C LYS A 33 10.70 2.73 -7.06
N ILE A 34 11.23 3.15 -5.90
CA ILE A 34 12.51 2.63 -5.38
C ILE A 34 12.42 1.12 -5.12
N ALA A 35 11.32 0.63 -4.54
CA ALA A 35 11.15 -0.80 -4.28
C ALA A 35 11.09 -1.63 -5.57
N ARG A 36 10.35 -1.16 -6.58
CA ARG A 36 10.25 -1.85 -7.88
C ARG A 36 11.58 -1.93 -8.63
N GLN A 37 12.46 -0.92 -8.49
CA GLN A 37 13.82 -0.98 -9.05
C GLN A 37 14.67 -2.13 -8.49
N HIS A 38 14.29 -2.69 -7.33
CA HIS A 38 14.97 -3.81 -6.69
C HIS A 38 14.29 -5.17 -6.95
N ALA A 39 13.30 -5.24 -7.85
CA ALA A 39 12.51 -6.44 -8.13
C ALA A 39 11.84 -7.06 -6.89
N THR A 40 11.51 -6.23 -5.90
CA THR A 40 10.80 -6.62 -4.68
C THR A 40 9.29 -6.51 -4.89
N ILE A 41 8.51 -7.49 -4.42
CA ILE A 41 7.04 -7.42 -4.34
C ILE A 41 6.65 -6.32 -3.36
N VAL A 42 5.84 -5.36 -3.80
CA VAL A 42 5.44 -4.21 -3.01
C VAL A 42 4.03 -4.39 -2.47
N MET A 43 3.90 -4.36 -1.15
CA MET A 43 2.63 -4.32 -0.44
C MET A 43 2.40 -2.94 0.18
N ALA A 44 1.23 -2.34 -0.06
CA ALA A 44 0.84 -1.08 0.58
C ALA A 44 -0.38 -1.28 1.49
N GLN A 45 -0.24 -0.81 2.72
CA GLN A 45 -1.35 -0.76 3.68
C GLN A 45 -2.19 0.49 3.46
N VAL A 46 -3.51 0.30 3.42
CA VAL A 46 -4.51 1.36 3.16
C VAL A 46 -5.66 1.28 4.16
N GLY A 47 -6.18 2.44 4.53
CA GLY A 47 -7.32 2.62 5.42
C GLY A 47 -8.59 3.16 4.77
N SER A 48 -8.50 3.54 3.50
CA SER A 48 -9.57 4.16 2.74
C SER A 48 -9.52 3.76 1.27
N ILE A 49 -10.62 3.99 0.55
CA ILE A 49 -10.67 3.77 -0.91
C ILE A 49 -9.78 4.74 -1.67
N ALA A 50 -9.61 5.97 -1.17
CA ALA A 50 -8.69 6.94 -1.78
C ALA A 50 -7.24 6.43 -1.74
N GLU A 51 -6.78 5.98 -0.57
CA GLU A 51 -5.45 5.38 -0.43
C GLU A 51 -5.28 4.11 -1.26
N ALA A 52 -6.34 3.30 -1.38
CA ALA A 52 -6.33 2.11 -2.24
C ALA A 52 -6.17 2.49 -3.72
N GLN A 53 -6.84 3.56 -4.18
CA GLN A 53 -6.70 4.08 -5.53
C GLN A 53 -5.28 4.63 -5.78
N ASP A 54 -4.70 5.33 -4.81
CA ASP A 54 -3.31 5.81 -4.89
C ASP A 54 -2.33 4.64 -4.98
N ALA A 55 -2.52 3.60 -4.17
CA ALA A 55 -1.71 2.38 -4.20
C ALA A 55 -1.80 1.63 -5.54
N MET A 56 -3.01 1.47 -6.09
CA MET A 56 -3.19 0.89 -7.43
C MET A 56 -2.46 1.72 -8.49
N SER A 57 -2.60 3.04 -8.45
CA SER A 57 -1.99 3.95 -9.43
C SER A 57 -0.46 3.98 -9.32
N ALA A 58 0.07 3.77 -8.11
CA ALA A 58 1.50 3.61 -7.86
C ALA A 58 2.08 2.28 -8.38
N GLY A 59 1.23 1.30 -8.72
CA GLY A 59 1.65 0.00 -9.24
C GLY A 59 2.19 -0.93 -8.16
N VAL A 60 1.58 -0.93 -6.97
CA VAL A 60 1.86 -1.94 -5.94
C VAL A 60 1.31 -3.30 -6.38
N ASP A 61 1.94 -4.38 -5.91
CA ASP A 61 1.54 -5.74 -6.26
C ASP A 61 0.41 -6.25 -5.34
N ILE A 62 0.38 -5.79 -4.08
CA ILE A 62 -0.61 -6.20 -3.08
C ILE A 62 -1.13 -4.98 -2.30
N ILE A 63 -2.44 -4.94 -2.06
CA ILE A 63 -3.08 -3.95 -1.19
C ILE A 63 -3.53 -4.64 0.10
N ILE A 64 -3.10 -4.11 1.24
CA ILE A 64 -3.50 -4.55 2.58
C ILE A 64 -4.56 -3.59 3.09
N ALA A 65 -5.83 -3.99 3.02
CA ALA A 65 -6.95 -3.24 3.58
C ALA A 65 -6.98 -3.42 5.11
N GLN A 66 -6.54 -2.40 5.85
CA GLN A 66 -6.62 -2.38 7.32
C GLN A 66 -7.86 -1.58 7.73
N GLY A 67 -8.76 -2.19 8.52
CA GLY A 67 -9.89 -1.47 9.10
C GLY A 67 -9.63 -0.93 10.51
N THR A 68 -10.59 -0.17 11.03
CA THR A 68 -10.51 0.50 12.34
C THR A 68 -10.39 -0.46 13.53
N GLU A 69 -10.76 -1.73 13.38
CA GLU A 69 -10.65 -2.76 14.41
C GLU A 69 -9.21 -3.28 14.60
N ALA A 70 -8.32 -3.02 13.64
CA ALA A 70 -6.93 -3.45 13.73
C ALA A 70 -6.12 -2.56 14.68
N GLY A 71 -5.24 -3.17 15.48
CA GLY A 71 -4.33 -2.45 16.38
C GLY A 71 -3.20 -1.71 15.66
N GLY A 72 -2.48 -0.88 16.42
CA GLY A 72 -1.34 -0.09 15.91
C GLY A 72 -1.71 1.34 15.51
N HIS A 73 -0.73 2.09 15.02
CA HIS A 73 -0.87 3.52 14.68
C HIS A 73 -1.18 3.77 13.19
N GLY A 74 -1.39 2.70 12.42
CA GLY A 74 -1.44 2.78 10.96
C GLY A 74 -2.65 3.56 10.42
N LEU A 75 -3.71 3.69 11.20
CA LEU A 75 -4.93 4.37 10.76
C LEU A 75 -5.26 5.49 11.73
N ARG A 76 -5.70 6.62 11.19
CA ARG A 76 -6.45 7.62 11.95
C ARG A 76 -7.86 7.06 12.18
N PRO A 77 -8.24 6.64 13.41
CA PRO A 77 -9.50 5.96 13.65
C PRO A 77 -10.71 6.76 13.16
N GLU A 78 -10.62 8.08 13.21
CA GLU A 78 -11.64 9.04 12.79
C GLU A 78 -11.86 9.13 11.27
N LEU A 79 -10.92 8.62 10.46
CA LEU A 79 -10.98 8.59 8.99
C LEU A 79 -10.99 7.16 8.43
N GLY A 80 -10.88 6.15 9.29
CA GLY A 80 -10.79 4.75 8.89
C GLY A 80 -12.15 4.14 8.61
N THR A 81 -12.19 3.18 7.68
CA THR A 81 -13.36 2.34 7.42
C THR A 81 -13.25 1.03 8.21
N ALA A 82 -14.36 0.46 8.69
CA ALA A 82 -14.36 -0.86 9.32
C ALA A 82 -13.78 -1.94 8.35
N THR A 83 -13.17 -2.99 8.89
CA THR A 83 -12.37 -3.96 8.13
C THR A 83 -13.16 -4.62 7.02
N MET A 84 -14.36 -5.12 7.35
CA MET A 84 -15.20 -5.81 6.38
C MET A 84 -15.66 -4.90 5.23
N PRO A 85 -16.28 -3.72 5.48
CA PRO A 85 -16.68 -2.83 4.38
C PRO A 85 -15.50 -2.30 3.57
N LEU A 86 -14.35 -2.02 4.20
CA LEU A 86 -13.15 -1.59 3.47
C LEU A 86 -12.66 -2.68 2.52
N ALA A 87 -12.46 -3.90 3.03
CA ALA A 87 -11.98 -5.03 2.24
C ALA A 87 -12.91 -5.31 1.05
N ALA A 88 -14.23 -5.33 1.27
CA ALA A 88 -15.21 -5.55 0.21
C ALA A 88 -15.16 -4.47 -0.87
N ALA A 89 -15.03 -3.21 -0.49
CA ALA A 89 -14.97 -2.08 -1.41
C ALA A 89 -13.64 -2.07 -2.21
N VAL A 90 -12.51 -2.36 -1.57
CA VAL A 90 -11.21 -2.49 -2.24
C VAL A 90 -11.22 -3.65 -3.23
N CYS A 91 -11.72 -4.84 -2.85
CA CYS A 91 -11.85 -5.97 -3.78
C CYS A 91 -12.70 -5.61 -5.00
N SER A 92 -13.85 -4.97 -4.77
CA SER A 92 -14.74 -4.52 -5.85
C SER A 92 -14.06 -3.53 -6.80
N MET A 93 -13.24 -2.61 -6.26
CA MET A 93 -12.46 -1.64 -7.04
C MET A 93 -11.40 -2.34 -7.91
N VAL A 94 -10.61 -3.26 -7.34
CA VAL A 94 -9.57 -4.00 -8.05
C VAL A 94 -10.18 -4.87 -9.17
N GLN A 95 -11.29 -5.56 -8.89
CA GLN A 95 -11.99 -6.37 -9.89
C GLN A 95 -12.47 -5.55 -11.10
N LYS A 96 -13.03 -4.35 -10.86
CA LYS A 96 -13.45 -3.44 -11.93
C LYS A 96 -12.29 -2.97 -12.80
N ALA A 97 -11.12 -2.72 -12.21
CA ALA A 97 -9.93 -2.29 -12.96
C ALA A 97 -9.26 -3.43 -13.76
N GLY A 98 -9.40 -4.68 -13.30
CA GLY A 98 -8.82 -5.86 -13.96
C GLY A 98 -9.70 -6.48 -15.06
N THR A 99 -10.95 -6.00 -15.24
CA THR A 99 -11.83 -6.48 -16.30
C THR A 99 -11.50 -5.72 -17.58
N PRO A 100 -11.06 -6.38 -18.68
CA PRO A 100 -10.90 -5.70 -19.96
C PRO A 100 -12.25 -5.13 -20.41
N SER A 101 -12.29 -3.85 -20.76
CA SER A 101 -13.44 -3.21 -21.42
C SER A 101 -13.76 -3.85 -22.76
#